data_AF-A0A6I6SDV5-F1
#
_entry.id   AF-A0A6I6SDV5-F1
#
_cell.length_a   1.000
_cell.length_b   1.000
_cell.length_c   1.000
_cell.angle_alpha   90.00
_cell.angle_beta   90.00
_cell.angle_gamma   90.00
#
_symmetry.space_group_name_H-M   'P 1'
#
loop_
_entity.id
_entity.type
_entity.pdbx_description
1 polymer ?
#
loop_
_entity_poly.entity_id
_entity_poly.type
_entity_poly.pdbx_seq_one_letter_code
_entity_poly.pdbx_strand_id
1 'polypeptide(L)'
;MIQHLLLLPRLRIQNANAISSPMTWGFPAMSAFMGLMQALERNLPDDIKLVFNEIGVVCHRLDPQVTSGGFTRAFHLTRNPVDKTGSTAAIVEEGRAHLEVTLLIGLEADGGDDLKSAERRQEIAKRLYQQVQGMRIAGGSVMPPRPGERRYRPELTSFDADEEKGAQQWRRLKRKLLPGFALVLREDRLTEHTATLKAHDESATPLDAWLDLSRLNHECRITKGEDDNGKEQVSWEVRRPYPGWLVPIPVGYGAISDLFDPGTVANARDPEVPFQFVESLYSIGEWVSPHRIKHPEALMWFVENDLERGLYRLSNAYTDTLNND
;
A
#
# COMPACT_ATOMS: atom_id res chain seq x y z
N MET A 1 19.84 5.73 -3.24
CA MET A 1 19.24 6.91 -3.89
C MET A 1 18.66 6.45 -5.21
N ILE A 2 17.38 6.74 -5.44
CA ILE A 2 16.66 6.32 -6.64
C ILE A 2 17.19 7.10 -7.83
N GLN A 3 17.80 6.41 -8.79
CA GLN A 3 18.35 7.06 -9.99
C GLN A 3 17.28 7.26 -11.05
N HIS A 4 16.38 6.29 -11.23
CA HIS A 4 15.33 6.34 -12.23
C HIS A 4 13.97 5.98 -11.64
N LEU A 5 12.95 6.73 -12.04
CA LEU A 5 11.60 6.61 -11.51
C LEU A 5 10.57 6.63 -12.63
N LEU A 6 9.83 5.53 -12.76
CA LEU A 6 8.69 5.40 -13.65
C LEU A 6 7.42 5.85 -12.94
N LEU A 7 6.72 6.82 -13.52
CA LEU A 7 5.41 7.30 -13.09
C LEU A 7 4.33 6.75 -14.02
N LEU A 8 3.40 5.96 -13.50
CA LEU A 8 2.20 5.49 -14.19
C LEU A 8 0.96 6.17 -13.58
N PRO A 9 0.46 7.26 -14.18
CA PRO A 9 -0.47 8.13 -13.48
C PRO A 9 -1.94 7.70 -13.65
N ARG A 10 -2.73 7.97 -12.62
CA ARG A 10 -4.22 7.94 -12.62
C ARG A 10 -4.80 6.65 -13.22
N LEU A 11 -4.22 5.51 -12.88
CA LEU A 11 -4.76 4.19 -13.19
C LEU A 11 -6.09 4.02 -12.46
N ARG A 12 -7.15 3.85 -13.25
CA ARG A 12 -8.50 3.60 -12.75
C ARG A 12 -8.71 2.11 -12.67
N ILE A 13 -8.97 1.58 -11.48
CA ILE A 13 -9.13 0.15 -11.26
C ILE A 13 -10.58 -0.11 -10.85
N GLN A 14 -11.24 -1.03 -11.55
CA GLN A 14 -12.61 -1.43 -11.26
C GLN A 14 -12.62 -2.78 -10.54
N ASN A 15 -13.38 -2.88 -9.43
CA ASN A 15 -13.56 -4.11 -8.66
C ASN A 15 -12.24 -4.67 -8.10
N ALA A 16 -11.36 -3.80 -7.60
CA ALA A 16 -10.21 -4.23 -6.81
C ALA A 16 -10.69 -4.86 -5.49
N ASN A 17 -9.94 -5.84 -4.98
CA ASN A 17 -10.22 -6.46 -3.70
C ASN A 17 -10.12 -5.44 -2.56
N ALA A 18 -11.21 -5.30 -1.80
CA ALA A 18 -11.30 -4.41 -0.64
C ALA A 18 -11.10 -5.14 0.69
N ILE A 19 -10.98 -6.47 0.70
CA ILE A 19 -10.60 -7.26 1.87
C ILE A 19 -9.08 -7.44 1.79
N SER A 20 -8.33 -6.58 2.48
CA SER A 20 -6.87 -6.60 2.41
C SER A 20 -6.25 -7.70 3.27
N SER A 21 -6.94 -8.14 4.32
CA SER A 21 -6.57 -9.28 5.16
C SER A 21 -7.78 -9.77 5.96
N PRO A 22 -7.67 -10.86 6.75
CA PRO A 22 -8.72 -11.29 7.66
C PRO A 22 -9.20 -10.23 8.68
N MET A 23 -8.34 -9.27 9.06
CA MET A 23 -8.66 -8.24 10.08
C MET A 23 -8.79 -6.82 9.52
N THR A 24 -8.54 -6.61 8.23
CA THR A 24 -8.51 -5.26 7.62
C THR A 24 -9.27 -5.22 6.31
N TRP A 25 -10.00 -4.12 6.10
CA TRP A 25 -10.70 -3.86 4.84
C TRP A 25 -10.57 -2.38 4.44
N GLY A 26 -10.79 -2.10 3.16
CA GLY A 26 -10.69 -0.77 2.57
C GLY A 26 -9.74 -0.74 1.38
N PHE A 27 -8.54 -0.20 1.57
CA PHE A 27 -7.50 -0.18 0.53
C PHE A 27 -6.83 -1.56 0.41
N PRO A 28 -6.49 -2.04 -0.81
CA PRO A 28 -5.83 -3.33 -0.98
C PRO A 28 -4.47 -3.41 -0.27
N ALA A 29 -4.04 -4.63 0.08
CA ALA A 29 -2.71 -4.86 0.64
C ALA A 29 -1.59 -4.43 -0.32
N MET A 30 -0.49 -3.90 0.23
CA MET A 30 0.66 -3.47 -0.58
C MET A 30 1.31 -4.63 -1.37
N SER A 31 1.17 -5.87 -0.89
CA SER A 31 1.57 -7.09 -1.60
C SER A 31 0.91 -7.25 -2.97
N ALA A 32 -0.31 -6.74 -3.17
CA ALA A 32 -0.97 -6.76 -4.47
C ALA A 32 -0.26 -5.84 -5.49
N PHE A 33 0.27 -4.71 -5.04
CA PHE A 33 1.02 -3.77 -5.88
C PHE A 33 2.45 -4.25 -6.14
N MET A 34 3.07 -4.89 -5.14
CA MET A 34 4.36 -5.54 -5.33
C MET A 34 4.28 -6.72 -6.31
N GLY A 35 3.25 -7.56 -6.20
CA GLY A 35 2.99 -8.62 -7.17
C GLY A 35 2.72 -8.08 -8.59
N LEU A 36 2.06 -6.92 -8.71
CA LEU A 36 1.90 -6.24 -10.00
C LEU A 36 3.25 -5.81 -10.59
N MET A 37 4.13 -5.20 -9.78
CA MET A 37 5.46 -4.78 -10.22
C MET A 37 6.25 -5.97 -10.77
N GLN A 38 6.28 -7.08 -10.02
CA GLN A 38 6.95 -8.31 -10.44
C GLN A 38 6.33 -8.91 -11.71
N ALA A 39 5.00 -8.87 -11.83
CA ALA A 39 4.32 -9.34 -13.03
C ALA A 39 4.60 -8.46 -14.25
N LEU A 40 4.76 -7.15 -14.05
CA LEU A 40 5.11 -6.22 -15.12
C LEU A 40 6.55 -6.46 -15.58
N GLU A 41 7.48 -6.61 -14.64
CA GLU A 41 8.89 -6.92 -14.91
C GLU A 41 9.05 -8.25 -15.68
N ARG A 42 8.38 -9.32 -15.24
CA ARG A 42 8.44 -10.64 -15.91
C ARG A 42 7.87 -10.64 -17.33
N ASN A 43 7.04 -9.66 -17.67
CA ASN A 43 6.45 -9.52 -19.00
C ASN A 43 7.05 -8.33 -19.76
N LEU A 44 8.24 -7.85 -19.38
CA LEU A 44 8.94 -6.83 -20.15
C LEU A 44 9.19 -7.32 -21.58
N PRO A 45 9.01 -6.47 -22.60
CA PRO A 45 9.45 -6.76 -23.96
C PRO A 45 10.96 -7.05 -24.00
N ASP A 46 11.39 -7.99 -24.86
CA ASP A 46 12.80 -8.39 -24.99
C ASP A 46 13.75 -7.22 -25.31
N ASP A 47 13.24 -6.13 -25.90
CA ASP A 47 14.00 -4.93 -26.24
C ASP A 47 14.14 -3.93 -25.08
N ILE A 48 13.55 -4.20 -23.92
CA ILE A 48 13.57 -3.33 -22.74
C ILE A 48 14.27 -4.07 -21.60
N LYS A 49 15.45 -3.58 -21.21
CA LYS A 49 16.27 -4.20 -20.16
C LYS A 49 16.25 -3.38 -18.89
N LEU A 50 15.23 -3.58 -18.07
CA LEU A 50 15.03 -2.86 -16.82
C LEU A 50 14.82 -3.83 -15.66
N VAL A 51 15.31 -3.45 -14.49
CA VAL A 51 15.03 -4.15 -13.21
C VAL A 51 14.18 -3.24 -12.35
N PHE A 52 13.09 -3.77 -11.79
CA PHE A 52 12.20 -3.02 -10.92
C PHE A 52 12.49 -3.39 -9.47
N ASN A 53 12.87 -2.40 -8.67
CA ASN A 53 13.35 -2.64 -7.31
C ASN A 53 12.26 -2.40 -6.27
N GLU A 54 11.44 -1.38 -6.50
CA GLU A 54 10.55 -0.86 -5.47
C GLU A 54 9.33 -0.13 -6.06
N ILE A 55 8.23 -0.09 -5.29
CA ILE A 55 6.98 0.54 -5.73
C ILE A 55 6.43 1.52 -4.70
N GLY A 56 6.09 2.72 -5.14
CA GLY A 56 5.28 3.68 -4.41
C GLY A 56 3.86 3.73 -4.96
N VAL A 57 2.88 3.87 -4.08
CA VAL A 57 1.45 3.93 -4.46
C VAL A 57 0.83 5.20 -3.89
N VAL A 58 0.26 6.01 -4.76
CA VAL A 58 -0.53 7.19 -4.39
C VAL A 58 -1.99 6.92 -4.73
N CYS A 59 -2.84 6.88 -3.72
CA CYS A 59 -4.28 6.77 -3.88
C CYS A 59 -4.90 8.16 -4.05
N HIS A 60 -5.57 8.38 -5.18
CA HIS A 60 -6.31 9.61 -5.47
C HIS A 60 -7.79 9.49 -5.10
N ARG A 61 -8.35 8.28 -5.25
CA ARG A 61 -9.74 7.97 -4.90
C ARG A 61 -9.87 6.50 -4.53
N LEU A 62 -10.59 6.25 -3.44
CA LEU A 62 -11.01 4.93 -2.99
C LEU A 62 -12.54 4.98 -2.82
N ASP A 63 -13.25 4.08 -3.48
CA ASP A 63 -14.71 4.01 -3.48
C ASP A 63 -15.14 2.55 -3.22
N PRO A 64 -15.20 2.11 -1.95
CA PRO A 64 -15.61 0.76 -1.59
C PRO A 64 -17.11 0.54 -1.86
N GLN A 65 -17.46 -0.61 -2.40
CA GLN A 65 -18.85 -1.01 -2.65
C GLN A 65 -19.45 -1.58 -1.38
N VAL A 66 -19.96 -0.70 -0.53
CA VAL A 66 -20.54 -1.03 0.77
C VAL A 66 -21.88 -0.33 0.99
N THR A 67 -22.68 -0.88 1.89
CA THR A 67 -23.95 -0.28 2.30
C THR A 67 -23.74 1.10 2.93
N SER A 68 -24.69 2.01 2.68
CA SER A 68 -24.77 3.30 3.35
C SER A 68 -25.78 3.23 4.51
N GLY A 69 -25.40 3.80 5.65
CA GLY A 69 -26.22 3.82 6.88
C GLY A 69 -25.77 2.80 7.93
N GLY A 70 -25.92 3.16 9.20
CA GLY A 70 -25.43 2.37 10.34
C GLY A 70 -23.97 2.62 10.71
N PHE A 71 -23.54 2.07 11.84
CA PHE A 71 -22.15 2.14 12.32
C PHE A 71 -21.26 1.12 11.57
N THR A 72 -21.73 -0.11 11.42
CA THR A 72 -21.08 -1.18 10.65
C THR A 72 -21.56 -1.17 9.20
N ARG A 73 -20.64 -1.43 8.26
CA ARG A 73 -20.94 -1.52 6.83
C ARG A 73 -20.85 -2.96 6.35
N ALA A 74 -21.73 -3.34 5.42
CA ALA A 74 -21.67 -4.63 4.75
C ALA A 74 -21.26 -4.45 3.28
N PHE A 75 -20.64 -5.46 2.67
CA PHE A 75 -20.23 -5.40 1.27
C PHE A 75 -21.40 -5.65 0.32
N HIS A 76 -21.40 -4.94 -0.81
CA HIS A 76 -22.29 -5.26 -1.93
C HIS A 76 -21.73 -6.47 -2.68
N LEU A 77 -22.51 -7.56 -2.73
CA LEU A 77 -22.12 -8.82 -3.35
C LEU A 77 -22.64 -8.93 -4.78
N THR A 78 -22.07 -9.86 -5.53
CA THR A 78 -22.56 -10.23 -6.86
C THR A 78 -23.32 -11.53 -6.84
N ARG A 79 -24.31 -11.67 -7.73
CA ARG A 79 -25.02 -12.92 -7.91
C ARG A 79 -24.16 -13.89 -8.74
N ASN A 80 -23.73 -14.97 -8.10
CA ASN A 80 -23.04 -16.06 -8.79
C ASN A 80 -24.04 -16.91 -9.60
N PRO A 81 -23.56 -17.62 -10.64
CA PRO A 81 -24.38 -18.60 -11.35
C PRO A 81 -25.03 -19.61 -10.39
N VAL A 82 -26.20 -20.13 -10.77
CA VAL A 82 -26.85 -21.21 -10.04
C VAL A 82 -26.02 -22.49 -10.11
N ASP A 83 -26.21 -23.38 -9.14
CA ASP A 83 -25.52 -24.66 -9.10
C ASP A 83 -26.03 -25.64 -10.17
N LYS A 84 -25.44 -26.83 -10.21
CA LYS A 84 -25.83 -27.91 -11.15
C LYS A 84 -27.29 -28.37 -11.00
N THR A 85 -27.97 -28.06 -9.90
CA THR A 85 -29.38 -28.38 -9.66
C THR A 85 -30.32 -27.23 -10.03
N GLY A 86 -29.78 -26.05 -10.36
CA GLY A 86 -30.52 -24.82 -10.56
C GLY A 86 -30.78 -24.03 -9.26
N SER A 87 -30.25 -24.49 -8.13
CA SER A 87 -30.39 -23.83 -6.82
C SER A 87 -29.35 -22.72 -6.65
N THR A 88 -29.62 -21.79 -5.73
CA THR A 88 -28.70 -20.69 -5.41
C THR A 88 -27.41 -21.26 -4.81
N ALA A 89 -26.27 -20.94 -5.43
CA ALA A 89 -24.95 -21.30 -4.90
C ALA A 89 -24.68 -20.60 -3.55
N ALA A 90 -23.84 -21.21 -2.73
CA ALA A 90 -23.40 -20.61 -1.47
C ALA A 90 -22.81 -19.21 -1.72
N ILE A 91 -23.19 -18.25 -0.88
CA ILE A 91 -22.71 -16.88 -0.97
C ILE A 91 -21.34 -16.82 -0.31
N VAL A 92 -20.33 -16.48 -1.12
CA VAL A 92 -18.98 -16.14 -0.64
C VAL A 92 -18.87 -14.62 -0.68
N GLU A 93 -18.59 -14.01 0.47
CA GLU A 93 -18.44 -12.55 0.55
C GLU A 93 -17.09 -12.12 -0.06
N GLU A 94 -17.15 -11.24 -1.05
CA GLU A 94 -15.98 -10.59 -1.65
C GLU A 94 -16.15 -9.07 -1.53
N GLY A 95 -15.23 -8.41 -0.85
CA GLY A 95 -15.21 -6.95 -0.81
C GLY A 95 -14.62 -6.38 -2.10
N ARG A 96 -15.31 -5.40 -2.71
CA ARG A 96 -14.88 -4.76 -3.95
C ARG A 96 -14.80 -3.24 -3.79
N ALA A 97 -13.82 -2.63 -4.43
CA ALA A 97 -13.67 -1.18 -4.49
C ALA A 97 -13.31 -0.69 -5.90
N HIS A 98 -13.70 0.53 -6.22
CA HIS A 98 -13.15 1.28 -7.34
C HIS A 98 -12.01 2.17 -6.84
N LEU A 99 -10.88 2.11 -7.53
CA LEU A 99 -9.67 2.85 -7.17
C LEU A 99 -9.26 3.78 -8.29
N GLU A 100 -8.62 4.88 -7.91
CA GLU A 100 -7.80 5.68 -8.80
C GLU A 100 -6.44 5.88 -8.14
N VAL A 101 -5.39 5.29 -8.72
CA VAL A 101 -4.05 5.28 -8.14
C VAL A 101 -3.01 5.76 -9.14
N THR A 102 -1.93 6.35 -8.66
CA THR A 102 -0.69 6.52 -9.43
C THR A 102 0.36 5.60 -8.85
N LEU A 103 1.04 4.86 -9.73
CA LEU A 103 2.17 4.02 -9.37
C LEU A 103 3.47 4.73 -9.67
N LEU A 104 4.41 4.58 -8.77
CA LEU A 104 5.78 5.03 -8.86
C LEU A 104 6.64 3.79 -8.78
N ILE A 105 7.51 3.51 -9.75
CA ILE A 105 8.37 2.34 -9.73
C ILE A 105 9.82 2.80 -9.81
N GLY A 106 10.60 2.52 -8.77
CA GLY A 106 12.05 2.72 -8.76
C GLY A 106 12.70 1.60 -9.56
N LEU A 107 13.58 1.97 -10.50
CA LEU A 107 14.15 1.02 -11.44
C LEU A 107 15.58 1.35 -11.83
N GLU A 108 16.25 0.34 -12.37
CA GLU A 108 17.63 0.40 -12.87
C GLU A 108 17.71 -0.19 -14.29
N ALA A 109 18.76 0.17 -15.03
CA ALA A 109 19.04 -0.44 -16.33
C ALA A 109 19.83 -1.74 -16.15
N ASP A 110 19.40 -2.81 -16.80
CA ASP A 110 20.14 -4.07 -16.85
C ASP A 110 21.13 -4.06 -18.02
N GLY A 111 22.27 -3.40 -17.81
CA GLY A 111 23.41 -3.40 -18.75
C GLY A 111 23.13 -2.75 -20.12
N GLY A 112 22.10 -1.91 -20.22
CA GLY A 112 21.65 -1.27 -21.47
C GLY A 112 21.64 0.28 -21.44
N ASP A 113 21.41 0.88 -22.62
CA ASP A 113 21.37 2.33 -22.83
C ASP A 113 19.95 2.92 -22.82
N ASP A 114 18.95 2.11 -22.47
CA ASP A 114 17.52 2.45 -22.50
C ASP A 114 17.16 3.70 -21.69
N LEU A 115 17.96 4.01 -20.66
CA LEU A 115 17.73 5.14 -19.75
C LEU A 115 18.51 6.41 -20.12
N LYS A 116 19.39 6.37 -21.14
CA LYS A 116 20.23 7.52 -21.53
C LYS A 116 19.47 8.58 -22.33
N SER A 117 18.62 8.17 -23.28
CA SER A 117 17.83 9.10 -24.11
C SER A 117 16.51 9.48 -23.46
N ALA A 118 16.13 10.76 -23.56
CA ALA A 118 14.81 11.23 -23.10
C ALA A 118 13.67 10.66 -23.95
N GLU A 119 13.88 10.53 -25.26
CA GLU A 119 12.92 9.97 -26.20
C GLU A 119 12.66 8.50 -25.90
N ARG A 120 13.73 7.71 -25.70
CA ARG A 120 13.63 6.28 -25.37
C ARG A 120 12.92 6.06 -24.04
N ARG A 121 13.28 6.82 -23.00
CA ARG A 121 12.58 6.79 -21.70
C ARG A 121 11.09 7.05 -21.83
N GLN A 122 10.71 8.06 -22.63
CA GLN A 122 9.31 8.39 -22.85
C GLN A 122 8.56 7.34 -23.66
N GLU A 123 9.23 6.66 -24.60
CA GLU A 123 8.68 5.52 -25.34
C GLU A 123 8.42 4.34 -24.38
N ILE A 124 9.42 3.96 -23.59
CA ILE A 124 9.32 2.91 -22.57
C ILE A 124 8.15 3.18 -21.63
N ALA A 125 8.08 4.40 -21.07
CA ALA A 125 7.00 4.78 -20.16
C ALA A 125 5.61 4.60 -20.79
N LYS A 126 5.45 4.91 -22.09
CA LYS A 126 4.18 4.71 -22.81
C LYS A 126 3.87 3.24 -23.02
N ARG A 127 4.86 2.44 -23.42
CA ARG A 127 4.69 0.99 -23.62
C ARG A 127 4.29 0.29 -22.32
N LEU A 128 4.99 0.57 -21.22
CA LEU A 128 4.67 0.02 -19.90
C LEU A 128 3.29 0.46 -19.41
N TYR A 129 2.92 1.73 -19.64
CA TYR A 129 1.58 2.21 -19.31
C TYR A 129 0.47 1.49 -20.10
N GLN A 130 0.69 1.23 -21.39
CA GLN A 130 -0.24 0.43 -22.21
C GLN A 130 -0.32 -1.01 -21.74
N GLN A 131 0.81 -1.61 -21.38
CA GLN A 131 0.86 -2.97 -20.86
C GLN A 131 0.06 -3.10 -19.55
N VAL A 132 0.26 -2.18 -18.60
CA VAL A 132 -0.48 -2.17 -17.33
C VAL A 132 -2.00 -2.02 -17.54
N GLN A 133 -2.47 -1.35 -18.60
CA GLN A 133 -3.90 -1.30 -18.93
C GLN A 133 -4.49 -2.66 -19.30
N GLY A 134 -3.67 -3.60 -19.78
CA GLY A 134 -4.09 -4.98 -20.03
C GLY A 134 -3.99 -5.90 -18.81
N MET A 135 -3.48 -5.41 -17.69
CA MET A 135 -3.26 -6.19 -16.48
C MET A 135 -4.39 -6.04 -15.46
N ARG A 136 -4.34 -6.84 -14.40
CA ARG A 136 -5.18 -6.67 -13.20
C ARG A 136 -4.34 -6.15 -12.04
N ILE A 137 -4.93 -5.26 -11.25
CA ILE A 137 -4.32 -4.71 -10.04
C ILE A 137 -5.22 -5.03 -8.87
N ALA A 138 -4.69 -5.72 -7.85
CA ALA A 138 -5.45 -6.22 -6.71
C ALA A 138 -6.73 -6.98 -7.11
N GLY A 139 -6.64 -7.80 -8.17
CA GLY A 139 -7.77 -8.57 -8.71
C GLY A 139 -8.74 -7.77 -9.60
N GLY A 140 -8.69 -6.44 -9.57
CA GLY A 140 -9.53 -5.55 -10.38
C GLY A 140 -8.98 -5.29 -11.78
N SER A 141 -9.86 -4.91 -12.70
CA SER A 141 -9.50 -4.57 -14.08
C SER A 141 -9.03 -3.11 -14.17
N VAL A 142 -7.94 -2.87 -14.89
CA VAL A 142 -7.50 -1.50 -15.21
C VAL A 142 -8.35 -0.96 -16.36
N MET A 143 -9.01 0.17 -16.12
CA MET A 143 -9.85 0.84 -17.10
C MET A 143 -9.01 1.78 -17.96
N PRO A 144 -9.28 1.86 -19.27
CA PRO A 144 -8.58 2.80 -20.13
C PRO A 144 -8.82 4.25 -19.69
N PRO A 145 -7.89 5.16 -20.00
CA PRO A 145 -8.06 6.60 -19.78
C PRO A 145 -9.36 7.10 -20.42
N ARG A 146 -10.01 8.11 -19.83
CA ARG A 146 -11.23 8.65 -20.41
C ARG A 146 -10.93 9.34 -21.74
N PRO A 147 -11.82 9.27 -22.74
CA PRO A 147 -11.66 10.02 -23.98
C PRO A 147 -11.38 11.51 -23.71
N GLY A 148 -10.30 12.05 -24.29
CA GLY A 148 -9.90 13.45 -24.12
C GLY A 148 -9.02 13.75 -22.89
N GLU A 149 -8.80 12.78 -22.00
CA GLU A 149 -7.94 12.95 -20.82
C GLU A 149 -6.46 12.95 -21.20
N ARG A 150 -5.92 14.13 -21.56
CA ARG A 150 -4.52 14.31 -21.98
C ARG A 150 -3.59 14.79 -20.87
N ARG A 151 -4.14 15.14 -19.70
CA ARG A 151 -3.43 15.83 -18.61
C ARG A 151 -2.37 14.95 -17.96
N TYR A 152 -2.67 13.67 -17.79
CA TYR A 152 -1.83 12.72 -17.07
C TYR A 152 -1.18 11.78 -18.08
N ARG A 153 0.16 11.85 -18.18
CA ARG A 153 0.95 11.03 -19.09
C ARG A 153 2.02 10.28 -18.31
N PRO A 154 2.28 9.01 -18.67
CA PRO A 154 3.37 8.27 -18.06
C PRO A 154 4.71 8.96 -18.38
N GLU A 155 5.61 8.95 -17.43
CA GLU A 155 6.92 9.57 -17.54
C GLU A 155 7.95 8.67 -16.85
N LEU A 156 9.12 8.54 -17.47
CA LEU A 156 10.27 7.90 -16.87
C LEU A 156 11.34 8.96 -16.66
N THR A 157 11.49 9.38 -15.41
CA THR A 157 12.43 10.43 -15.02
C THR A 157 13.73 9.79 -14.57
N SER A 158 14.85 10.40 -14.94
CA SER A 158 16.16 10.08 -14.35
C SER A 158 16.61 11.30 -13.57
N PHE A 159 16.89 11.09 -12.30
CA PHE A 159 17.30 12.16 -11.41
C PHE A 159 18.71 12.61 -11.78
N ASP A 160 18.92 13.93 -11.75
CA ASP A 160 20.23 14.50 -11.93
C ASP A 160 21.12 14.14 -10.72
N ALA A 161 22.42 13.96 -10.96
CA ALA A 161 23.38 13.74 -9.88
C ALA A 161 23.56 14.99 -9.00
N ASP A 162 23.25 16.17 -9.55
CA ASP A 162 23.12 17.42 -8.82
C ASP A 162 21.85 17.41 -7.96
N GLU A 163 22.03 17.47 -6.63
CA GLU A 163 20.97 17.39 -5.64
C GLU A 163 19.91 18.49 -5.80
N GLU A 164 20.30 19.72 -6.19
CA GLU A 164 19.35 20.81 -6.35
C GLU A 164 18.43 20.57 -7.54
N LYS A 165 19.00 20.10 -8.66
CA LYS A 165 18.25 19.73 -9.85
C LYS A 165 17.37 18.50 -9.60
N GLY A 166 17.89 17.49 -8.91
CA GLY A 166 17.12 16.33 -8.45
C GLY A 166 15.91 16.73 -7.62
N ALA A 167 16.09 17.64 -6.66
CA ALA A 167 15.02 18.18 -5.83
C ALA A 167 14.00 18.99 -6.65
N GLN A 168 14.43 19.73 -7.69
CA GLN A 168 13.51 20.41 -8.62
C GLN A 168 12.67 19.41 -9.44
N GLN A 169 13.29 18.34 -9.96
CA GLN A 169 12.60 17.27 -10.67
C GLN A 169 11.57 16.60 -9.75
N TRP A 170 11.94 16.28 -8.51
CA TRP A 170 11.03 15.71 -7.53
C TRP A 170 9.86 16.65 -7.19
N ARG A 171 10.12 17.95 -6.98
CA ARG A 171 9.06 18.95 -6.77
C ARG A 171 8.05 19.00 -7.92
N ARG A 172 8.50 18.84 -9.17
CA ARG A 172 7.62 18.77 -10.34
C ARG A 172 6.78 17.49 -10.33
N LEU A 173 7.37 16.35 -10.00
CA LEU A 173 6.67 15.06 -9.91
C LEU A 173 5.59 15.08 -8.81
N LYS A 174 5.89 15.62 -7.62
CA LYS A 174 4.92 15.77 -6.53
C LYS A 174 3.63 16.47 -6.94
N ARG A 175 3.71 17.50 -7.79
CA ARG A 175 2.52 18.21 -8.30
C ARG A 175 1.58 17.31 -9.11
N LYS A 176 2.11 16.25 -9.74
CA LYS A 176 1.32 15.27 -10.50
C LYS A 176 0.66 14.23 -9.60
N LEU A 177 1.20 14.01 -8.41
CA LEU A 177 0.64 13.10 -7.40
C LEU A 177 -0.59 13.69 -6.69
N LEU A 178 -0.92 14.95 -6.96
CA LEU A 178 -2.03 15.65 -6.35
C LEU A 178 -3.25 15.71 -7.28
N PRO A 179 -4.47 15.66 -6.71
CA PRO A 179 -4.77 15.36 -5.31
C PRO A 179 -4.60 13.87 -5.02
N GLY A 180 -3.95 13.48 -3.92
CA GLY A 180 -3.76 12.08 -3.53
C GLY A 180 -3.03 11.94 -2.20
N PHE A 181 -3.01 10.73 -1.67
CA PHE A 181 -2.31 10.35 -0.45
C PHE A 181 -1.49 9.09 -0.71
N ALA A 182 -0.29 9.04 -0.16
CA ALA A 182 0.55 7.87 -0.21
C ALA A 182 0.45 7.09 1.08
N LEU A 183 0.49 5.76 0.98
CA LEU A 183 0.55 4.88 2.13
C LEU A 183 2.01 4.56 2.44
N VAL A 184 2.45 4.84 3.66
CA VAL A 184 3.80 4.54 4.16
C VAL A 184 3.73 3.68 5.41
N LEU A 185 4.81 2.96 5.72
CA LEU A 185 4.90 2.11 6.92
C LEU A 185 5.30 2.94 8.14
N ARG A 186 4.65 2.71 9.28
CA ARG A 186 4.92 3.36 10.57
C ARG A 186 5.07 2.34 11.70
N GLU A 187 5.96 1.37 11.48
CA GLU A 187 6.32 0.35 12.47
C GLU A 187 6.95 0.97 13.74
N ASP A 188 7.62 2.11 13.59
CA ASP A 188 8.14 2.93 14.68
C ASP A 188 7.03 3.31 15.69
N ARG A 189 5.87 3.75 15.18
CA ARG A 189 4.73 4.15 16.03
C ARG A 189 4.09 2.98 16.73
N LEU A 190 4.01 1.82 16.08
CA LEU A 190 3.50 0.62 16.72
C LEU A 190 4.42 0.19 17.86
N THR A 191 5.74 0.24 17.65
CA THR A 191 6.74 -0.13 18.66
C THR A 191 6.71 0.84 19.85
N GLU A 192 6.73 2.15 19.57
CA GLU A 192 6.63 3.21 20.59
C GLU A 192 5.34 3.10 21.41
N HIS A 193 4.21 2.86 20.75
CA HIS A 193 2.92 2.73 21.43
C HIS A 193 2.85 1.47 22.28
N THR A 194 3.41 0.36 21.80
CA THR A 194 3.53 -0.88 22.57
C THR A 194 4.34 -0.66 23.85
N ALA A 195 5.47 0.05 23.77
CA ALA A 195 6.27 0.38 24.94
C ALA A 195 5.50 1.29 25.93
N THR A 196 4.75 2.26 25.41
CA THR A 196 3.91 3.16 26.22
C THR A 196 2.80 2.41 26.96
N LEU A 197 2.15 1.44 26.30
CA LEU A 197 1.15 0.59 26.93
C LEU A 197 1.78 -0.34 27.98
N LYS A 198 2.93 -0.94 27.66
CA LYS A 198 3.68 -1.79 28.60
C LYS A 198 4.12 -1.07 29.88
N ALA A 199 4.36 0.24 29.81
CA ALA A 199 4.67 1.05 30.98
C ALA A 199 3.49 1.16 31.97
N HIS A 200 2.26 0.98 31.50
CA HIS A 200 1.05 1.01 32.32
C HIS A 200 0.55 -0.40 32.67
N ASP A 201 0.73 -1.36 31.75
CA ASP A 201 0.32 -2.76 31.90
C ASP A 201 1.38 -3.67 31.27
N GLU A 202 2.16 -4.37 32.10
CA GLU A 202 3.25 -5.25 31.65
C GLU A 202 2.77 -6.38 30.71
N SER A 203 1.48 -6.76 30.77
CA SER A 203 0.90 -7.80 29.92
C SER A 203 0.52 -7.32 28.51
N ALA A 204 0.60 -6.01 28.24
CA ALA A 204 0.20 -5.43 26.97
C ALA A 204 1.02 -5.99 25.79
N THR A 205 0.31 -6.42 24.75
CA THR A 205 0.90 -7.00 23.54
C THR A 205 0.98 -5.99 22.38
N PRO A 206 1.80 -6.26 21.34
CA PRO A 206 1.77 -5.46 20.11
C PRO A 206 0.40 -5.45 19.42
N LEU A 207 -0.40 -6.52 19.57
CA LEU A 207 -1.75 -6.58 19.04
C LEU A 207 -2.68 -5.61 19.79
N ASP A 208 -2.55 -5.49 21.11
CA ASP A 208 -3.30 -4.51 21.90
C ASP A 208 -2.95 -3.08 21.47
N ALA A 209 -1.67 -2.80 21.23
CA ALA A 209 -1.21 -1.52 20.70
C ALA A 209 -1.81 -1.25 19.31
N TRP A 210 -1.83 -2.26 18.43
CA TRP A 210 -2.39 -2.16 17.09
C TRP A 210 -3.90 -1.89 17.09
N LEU A 211 -4.65 -2.56 17.97
CA LEU A 211 -6.07 -2.32 18.19
C LEU A 211 -6.34 -0.95 18.80
N ASP A 212 -5.51 -0.52 19.75
CA ASP A 212 -5.64 0.78 20.40
C ASP A 212 -5.42 1.95 19.43
N LEU A 213 -4.49 1.80 18.48
CA LEU A 213 -4.26 2.76 17.40
C LEU A 213 -5.36 2.75 16.33
N SER A 214 -6.12 1.66 16.22
CA SER A 214 -7.18 1.50 15.22
C SER A 214 -8.55 2.02 15.68
N ARG A 215 -8.70 2.38 16.97
CA ARG A 215 -9.96 2.85 17.56
C ARG A 215 -9.91 4.31 17.98
N LEU A 216 -11.09 4.93 18.10
CA LEU A 216 -11.23 6.26 18.70
C LEU A 216 -11.42 6.11 20.21
N ASN A 217 -10.35 6.39 20.96
CA ASN A 217 -10.37 6.36 22.42
C ASN A 217 -10.84 7.70 22.98
N HIS A 218 -11.77 7.68 23.93
CA HIS A 218 -12.23 8.87 24.64
C HIS A 218 -11.66 8.88 26.06
N GLU A 219 -11.08 10.01 26.48
CA GLU A 219 -10.52 10.22 27.81
C GLU A 219 -11.25 11.35 28.52
N CYS A 220 -11.47 11.16 29.81
CA CYS A 220 -12.04 12.16 30.70
C CYS A 220 -10.91 13.01 31.29
N ARG A 221 -10.96 14.33 31.11
CA ARG A 221 -10.07 15.29 31.74
C ARG A 221 -10.87 16.17 32.70
N ILE A 222 -10.37 16.31 33.92
CA ILE A 222 -10.96 17.17 34.94
C ILE A 222 -10.12 18.44 35.02
N THR A 223 -10.66 19.54 34.52
CA THR A 223 -10.06 20.88 34.66
C THR A 223 -10.72 21.60 35.83
N LYS A 224 -9.91 22.12 36.76
CA LYS A 224 -10.42 23.04 37.79
C LYS A 224 -10.68 24.39 37.11
N GLY A 225 -11.93 24.84 37.07
CA GLY A 225 -12.27 26.14 36.52
C GLY A 225 -11.71 27.29 37.37
N GLU A 226 -11.33 28.40 36.73
CA GLU A 226 -11.00 29.68 37.37
C GLU A 226 -12.24 30.44 37.88
N ASP A 227 -13.44 29.87 37.76
CA ASP A 227 -14.64 30.47 38.35
C ASP A 227 -14.65 30.29 39.87
N ASP A 228 -15.00 31.37 40.57
CA ASP A 228 -14.99 31.64 42.02
C ASP A 228 -15.77 30.64 42.92
N ASN A 229 -16.22 29.50 42.38
CA ASN A 229 -17.02 28.47 43.04
C ASN A 229 -16.38 27.06 43.09
N GLY A 230 -15.15 26.89 42.61
CA GLY A 230 -14.37 25.65 42.81
C GLY A 230 -14.99 24.36 42.25
N LYS A 231 -15.90 24.45 41.28
CA LYS A 231 -16.54 23.28 40.65
C LYS A 231 -15.59 22.64 39.63
N GLU A 232 -15.41 21.33 39.75
CA GLU A 232 -14.68 20.51 38.78
C GLU A 232 -15.41 20.50 37.43
N GLN A 233 -14.72 20.92 36.37
CA GLN A 233 -15.24 20.85 35.01
C GLN A 233 -14.72 19.58 34.35
N VAL A 234 -15.65 18.74 33.89
CA VAL A 234 -15.34 17.49 33.18
C VAL A 234 -15.37 17.74 31.67
N SER A 235 -14.27 17.49 30.97
CA SER A 235 -14.19 17.47 29.51
C SER A 235 -13.90 16.06 29.00
N TRP A 236 -14.56 15.67 27.90
CA TRP A 236 -14.26 14.42 27.18
C TRP A 236 -13.50 14.75 25.91
N GLU A 237 -12.29 14.22 25.79
CA GLU A 237 -11.41 14.46 24.65
C GLU A 237 -11.08 13.14 23.96
N VAL A 238 -10.96 13.17 22.63
CA VAL A 238 -10.50 12.01 21.87
C VAL A 238 -8.98 11.93 22.00
N ARG A 239 -8.47 10.81 22.54
CA ARG A 239 -7.03 10.56 22.60
C ARG A 239 -6.49 10.40 21.18
N ARG A 240 -5.55 11.27 20.81
CA ARG A 240 -4.76 11.19 19.57
C ARG A 240 -3.29 11.22 19.95
N PRO A 241 -2.67 10.06 20.24
CA PRO A 241 -1.29 10.02 20.71
C PRO A 241 -0.31 10.47 19.63
N TYR A 242 -0.67 10.28 18.35
CA TYR A 242 0.15 10.63 17.21
C TYR A 242 -0.62 11.52 16.22
N PRO A 243 0.04 12.51 15.62
CA PRO A 243 -0.55 13.27 14.52
C PRO A 243 -0.60 12.42 13.24
N GLY A 244 -1.52 12.77 12.33
CA GLY A 244 -1.63 12.10 11.03
C GLY A 244 -2.83 11.18 10.94
N TRP A 245 -2.86 10.38 9.87
CA TRP A 245 -3.89 9.38 9.62
C TRP A 245 -3.24 8.00 9.66
N LEU A 246 -3.21 7.41 10.85
CA LEU A 246 -2.75 6.04 11.05
C LEU A 246 -3.85 5.05 10.62
N VAL A 247 -3.43 3.95 10.00
CA VAL A 247 -4.32 2.85 9.59
C VAL A 247 -3.68 1.49 9.88
N PRO A 248 -4.47 0.50 10.29
CA PRO A 248 -4.01 -0.89 10.30
C PRO A 248 -3.81 -1.40 8.88
N ILE A 249 -2.66 -2.04 8.62
CA ILE A 249 -2.32 -2.60 7.31
C ILE A 249 -1.71 -4.00 7.44
N PRO A 250 -1.97 -4.91 6.49
CA PRO A 250 -1.18 -6.11 6.33
C PRO A 250 0.13 -5.76 5.62
N VAL A 251 1.24 -6.28 6.14
CA VAL A 251 2.59 -6.01 5.61
C VAL A 251 3.24 -7.23 5.00
N GLY A 252 2.65 -8.41 5.13
CA GLY A 252 3.22 -9.64 4.60
C GLY A 252 2.64 -10.87 5.24
N TYR A 253 3.46 -11.91 5.30
CA TYR A 253 3.09 -13.22 5.79
C TYR A 253 4.16 -13.83 6.69
N GLY A 254 3.73 -14.56 7.71
CA GLY A 254 4.59 -15.33 8.62
C GLY A 254 4.28 -16.83 8.46
N ALA A 255 5.33 -17.65 8.41
CA ALA A 255 5.19 -19.09 8.28
C ALA A 255 4.55 -19.73 9.51
N ILE A 256 3.60 -20.64 9.26
CA ILE A 256 2.96 -21.49 10.29
C ILE A 256 3.26 -22.98 10.08
N SER A 257 4.11 -23.30 9.11
CA SER A 257 4.60 -24.64 8.82
C SER A 257 6.07 -24.61 8.40
N ASP A 258 6.69 -25.78 8.34
CA ASP A 258 7.96 -25.96 7.64
C ASP A 258 7.82 -25.67 6.13
N LEU A 259 8.96 -25.44 5.47
CA LEU A 259 9.04 -25.33 4.02
C LEU A 259 9.02 -26.73 3.40
N PHE A 260 7.99 -27.01 2.60
CA PHE A 260 7.84 -28.28 1.91
C PHE A 260 8.53 -28.28 0.56
N ASP A 261 9.18 -29.39 0.23
CA ASP A 261 9.79 -29.62 -1.09
C ASP A 261 8.72 -29.62 -2.20
N PRO A 262 9.11 -29.22 -3.44
CA PRO A 262 8.26 -29.29 -4.61
C PRO A 262 7.56 -30.66 -4.77
N GLY A 263 6.25 -30.64 -5.06
CA GLY A 263 5.44 -31.84 -5.28
C GLY A 263 4.94 -32.55 -4.01
N THR A 264 5.36 -32.11 -2.81
CA THR A 264 4.94 -32.72 -1.54
C THR A 264 3.49 -32.36 -1.17
N VAL A 265 3.07 -31.12 -1.44
CA VAL A 265 1.73 -30.62 -1.07
C VAL A 265 0.76 -30.84 -2.22
N ALA A 266 -0.30 -31.61 -1.97
CA ALA A 266 -1.35 -31.86 -2.95
C ALA A 266 -2.09 -30.57 -3.35
N ASN A 267 -2.49 -30.47 -4.62
CA ASN A 267 -3.21 -29.32 -5.18
C ASN A 267 -2.48 -27.96 -5.05
N ALA A 268 -1.15 -27.97 -4.91
CA ALA A 268 -0.35 -26.76 -5.05
C ALA A 268 -0.51 -26.15 -6.46
N ARG A 269 -0.40 -24.82 -6.56
CA ARG A 269 -0.54 -24.09 -7.84
C ARG A 269 0.49 -24.52 -8.88
N ASP A 270 1.72 -24.74 -8.42
CA ASP A 270 2.85 -25.17 -9.22
C ASP A 270 3.59 -26.26 -8.42
N PRO A 271 3.66 -27.51 -8.92
CA PRO A 271 4.33 -28.59 -8.22
C PRO A 271 5.86 -28.47 -8.24
N GLU A 272 6.45 -27.55 -9.01
CA GLU A 272 7.91 -27.36 -9.12
C GLU A 272 8.46 -26.31 -8.14
N VAL A 273 7.59 -25.59 -7.43
CA VAL A 273 7.97 -24.52 -6.48
C VAL A 273 7.77 -25.00 -5.04
N PRO A 274 8.71 -24.71 -4.10
CA PRO A 274 8.53 -24.99 -2.68
C PRO A 274 7.25 -24.35 -2.12
N PHE A 275 6.61 -25.03 -1.17
CA PHE A 275 5.33 -24.59 -0.59
C PHE A 275 5.45 -24.38 0.91
N GLN A 276 4.80 -23.35 1.45
CA GLN A 276 4.71 -23.11 2.90
C GLN A 276 3.35 -22.54 3.27
N PHE A 277 2.77 -23.00 4.37
CA PHE A 277 1.57 -22.39 4.93
C PHE A 277 1.95 -21.15 5.72
N VAL A 278 1.17 -20.09 5.55
CA VAL A 278 1.46 -18.78 6.14
C VAL A 278 0.20 -18.11 6.68
N GLU A 279 0.37 -17.20 7.62
CA GLU A 279 -0.66 -16.28 8.12
C GLU A 279 -0.30 -14.83 7.83
N SER A 280 -1.26 -13.90 7.94
CA SER A 280 -1.01 -12.47 7.68
C SER A 280 -0.25 -11.79 8.82
N LEU A 281 0.75 -10.99 8.48
CA LEU A 281 1.46 -10.10 9.41
C LEU A 281 0.87 -8.69 9.33
N TYR A 282 0.74 -8.07 10.50
CA TYR A 282 0.09 -6.77 10.68
C TYR A 282 1.06 -5.71 11.16
N SER A 283 0.88 -4.49 10.67
CA SER A 283 1.53 -3.29 11.20
C SER A 283 0.60 -2.09 11.07
N ILE A 284 1.13 -0.91 11.38
CA ILE A 284 0.46 0.38 11.18
C ILE A 284 1.11 1.10 10.01
N GLY A 285 0.28 1.65 9.13
CA GLY A 285 0.69 2.58 8.09
C GLY A 285 0.14 3.97 8.34
N GLU A 286 0.60 4.94 7.57
CA GLU A 286 0.09 6.30 7.59
C GLU A 286 -0.25 6.77 6.17
N TRP A 287 -1.41 7.44 6.01
CA TRP A 287 -1.72 8.15 4.79
C TRP A 287 -1.11 9.55 4.82
N VAL A 288 -0.04 9.73 4.04
CA VAL A 288 0.73 10.98 4.00
C VAL A 288 0.48 11.71 2.69
N SER A 289 0.27 13.03 2.77
CA SER A 289 0.17 13.86 1.57
C SER A 289 1.52 13.87 0.83
N PRO A 290 1.57 13.65 -0.50
CA PRO A 290 2.81 13.66 -1.26
C PRO A 290 3.65 14.94 -1.11
N HIS A 291 3.01 16.07 -0.76
CA HIS A 291 3.73 17.32 -0.50
C HIS A 291 4.67 17.26 0.71
N ARG A 292 4.34 16.48 1.74
CA ARG A 292 5.16 16.31 2.96
C ARG A 292 6.40 15.44 2.73
N ILE A 293 6.47 14.78 1.58
CA ILE A 293 7.52 13.82 1.27
C ILE A 293 8.68 14.55 0.62
N LYS A 294 9.83 14.56 1.30
CA LYS A 294 11.03 15.27 0.85
C LYS A 294 11.77 14.49 -0.24
N HIS A 295 11.90 13.18 -0.08
CA HIS A 295 12.64 12.29 -0.97
C HIS A 295 11.74 11.18 -1.53
N PRO A 296 11.90 10.78 -2.80
CA PRO A 296 11.08 9.72 -3.40
C PRO A 296 11.21 8.38 -2.66
N GLU A 297 12.38 8.06 -2.09
CA GLU A 297 12.67 6.86 -1.30
C GLU A 297 11.64 6.63 -0.19
N ALA A 298 11.16 7.70 0.44
CA ALA A 298 10.21 7.63 1.54
C ALA A 298 8.85 7.00 1.13
N LEU A 299 8.53 6.97 -0.17
CA LEU A 299 7.31 6.38 -0.71
C LEU A 299 7.43 4.90 -1.06
N MET A 300 8.64 4.39 -1.13
CA MET A 300 8.90 3.15 -1.82
C MET A 300 8.75 1.96 -0.90
N TRP A 301 8.01 0.96 -1.40
CA TRP A 301 7.84 -0.33 -0.78
C TRP A 301 8.70 -1.35 -1.51
N PHE A 302 9.39 -2.17 -0.74
CA PHE A 302 10.27 -3.22 -1.23
C PHE A 302 10.10 -4.49 -0.41
N VAL A 303 10.59 -5.60 -0.96
CA VAL A 303 10.53 -6.92 -0.29
C VAL A 303 11.70 -7.04 0.68
N GLU A 304 11.42 -7.42 1.91
CA GLU A 304 12.42 -7.62 2.97
C GLU A 304 12.13 -8.96 3.67
N ASN A 305 12.37 -10.06 2.94
CA ASN A 305 12.11 -11.40 3.46
C ASN A 305 13.24 -11.87 4.38
N ASP A 306 12.88 -12.56 5.46
CA ASP A 306 13.80 -13.36 6.28
C ASP A 306 13.38 -14.83 6.14
N LEU A 307 14.01 -15.52 5.20
CA LEU A 307 13.67 -16.89 4.84
C LEU A 307 14.00 -17.88 5.97
N GLU A 308 14.99 -17.58 6.82
CA GLU A 308 15.36 -18.43 7.95
C GLU A 308 14.29 -18.40 9.04
N ARG A 309 13.67 -17.23 9.26
CA ARG A 309 12.57 -17.06 10.21
C ARG A 309 11.19 -17.29 9.59
N GLY A 310 11.11 -17.60 8.30
CA GLY A 310 9.85 -17.77 7.57
C GLY A 310 9.02 -16.48 7.49
N LEU A 311 9.67 -15.32 7.40
CA LEU A 311 9.03 -14.01 7.28
C LEU A 311 9.07 -13.53 5.84
N TYR A 312 7.89 -13.32 5.26
CA TYR A 312 7.70 -12.81 3.92
C TYR A 312 7.03 -11.45 3.97
N ARG A 313 7.81 -10.39 4.21
CA ARG A 313 7.28 -9.06 4.47
C ARG A 313 7.71 -8.01 3.47
N LEU A 314 6.90 -6.96 3.40
CA LEU A 314 7.21 -5.72 2.73
C LEU A 314 7.64 -4.69 3.76
N SER A 315 8.59 -3.87 3.36
CA SER A 315 9.12 -2.76 4.13
C SER A 315 9.04 -1.48 3.32
N ASN A 316 9.19 -0.35 3.98
CA ASN A 316 9.13 0.97 3.36
C ASN A 316 10.07 1.93 4.09
N ALA A 317 10.87 2.67 3.32
CA ALA A 317 11.97 3.49 3.85
C ALA A 317 11.53 4.83 4.48
N TYR A 318 10.23 5.04 4.73
CA TYR A 318 9.73 6.32 5.22
C TYR A 318 10.37 6.73 6.55
N THR A 319 10.44 5.81 7.51
CA THR A 319 11.03 6.09 8.84
C THR A 319 12.51 6.42 8.74
N ASP A 320 13.26 5.73 7.88
CA ASP A 320 14.69 5.99 7.68
C ASP A 320 14.94 7.40 7.14
N THR A 321 14.05 7.89 6.27
CA THR A 321 14.14 9.27 5.77
C THR A 321 13.79 10.32 6.81
N LEU A 322 13.01 10.00 7.84
CA LEU A 322 12.72 10.93 8.94
C LEU A 322 13.89 11.06 9.92
N ASN A 323 14.67 9.98 10.10
CA ASN A 323 15.79 9.95 11.04
C ASN A 323 17.09 10.49 10.43
N ASN A 324 17.23 10.46 9.11
CA ASN A 324 18.38 10.99 8.37
C ASN A 324 18.24 12.47 7.97
N ASP A 325 17.16 13.12 8.40
CA ASP A 325 16.86 14.56 8.25
C ASP A 325 17.12 15.33 9.55
#